data_AF-A0A812WH96-F1
#
_entry.id   AF-A0A812WH96-F1
#
_cell.length_a   1.000
_cell.length_b   1.000
_cell.length_c   1.000
_cell.angle_alpha   90.00
_cell.angle_beta   90.00
_cell.angle_gamma   90.00
#
_symmetry.space_group_name_H-M   'P 1'
#
loop_
_entity.id
_entity.type
_entity.pdbx_description
1 polymer ?
#
loop_
_entity_poly.entity_id
_entity_poly.type
_entity_poly.pdbx_seq_one_letter_code
_entity_poly.pdbx_strand_id
1 'polypeptide(L)'
;MAAESEQLKKKLITRLVAKGGATVEDYYWEDGLAQDMARSPMFHHLTLFMIVIYAVWIAIDADGNKASVLLEAEIQYQIPEHIFCTYFFIEWIIRFLAFKTKRWALKDRWFVFDTILVSLNVAETWILTIVLA
;
A
#
# COMPACT_ATOMS: atom_id res chain seq x y z
N MET A 1 -11.10 4.70 47.82
CA MET A 1 -10.00 5.00 46.87
C MET A 1 -9.50 3.77 46.12
N ALA A 2 -8.93 2.73 46.77
CA ALA A 2 -8.33 1.59 46.05
C ALA A 2 -9.32 0.78 45.16
N ALA A 3 -10.54 0.57 45.63
CA ALA A 3 -11.58 -0.13 44.86
C ALA A 3 -12.07 0.67 43.63
N GLU A 4 -12.05 1.99 43.71
CA GLU A 4 -12.49 2.89 42.65
C GLU A 4 -11.44 3.00 41.53
N SER A 5 -10.15 3.03 41.89
CA SER A 5 -9.05 2.99 40.92
C SER A 5 -9.01 1.69 40.13
N GLU A 6 -9.34 0.56 40.76
CA GLU A 6 -9.39 -0.75 40.09
C GLU A 6 -10.59 -0.87 39.13
N GLN A 7 -11.75 -0.32 39.51
CA GLN A 7 -12.89 -0.23 38.59
C GLN A 7 -12.62 0.73 37.42
N LEU A 8 -11.92 1.84 37.65
CA LEU A 8 -11.55 2.78 36.60
C LEU A 8 -10.58 2.15 35.59
N LYS A 9 -9.54 1.45 36.07
CA LYS A 9 -8.60 0.72 35.21
C LYS A 9 -9.31 -0.34 34.38
N LYS A 10 -10.19 -1.15 34.99
CA LYS A 10 -10.97 -2.16 34.25
C LYS A 10 -11.85 -1.53 33.17
N LYS A 11 -12.56 -0.44 33.47
CA LYS A 11 -13.34 0.31 32.46
C LYS A 11 -12.47 0.88 31.34
N LEU A 12 -11.26 1.38 31.68
CA LEU A 12 -10.32 1.89 30.69
C LEU A 12 -9.83 0.76 29.79
N ILE A 13 -9.40 -0.36 30.36
CA ILE A 13 -8.94 -1.54 29.63
C ILE A 13 -10.07 -2.08 28.76
N THR A 14 -11.30 -2.23 29.28
CA THR A 14 -12.45 -2.66 28.47
C THR A 14 -12.73 -1.70 27.31
N ARG A 15 -12.61 -0.38 27.51
CA ARG A 15 -12.76 0.58 26.41
C ARG A 15 -11.61 0.53 25.41
N LEU A 16 -10.38 0.32 25.86
CA LEU A 16 -9.20 0.19 24.98
C LEU A 16 -9.24 -1.12 24.18
N VAL A 17 -9.73 -2.20 24.78
CA VAL A 17 -9.90 -3.52 24.15
C VAL A 17 -11.12 -3.53 23.21
N ALA A 18 -12.26 -2.97 23.64
CA ALA A 18 -13.47 -2.90 22.83
C ALA A 18 -13.35 -1.92 21.66
N LYS A 19 -12.57 -0.85 21.84
CA LYS A 19 -12.20 0.09 20.78
C LYS A 19 -10.93 -0.37 20.07
N GLY A 20 -10.69 -1.70 19.99
CA GLY A 20 -9.52 -2.34 19.39
C GLY A 20 -9.00 -1.45 18.27
N GLY A 21 -7.81 -0.87 18.52
CA GLY A 21 -7.45 0.48 18.04
C GLY A 21 -7.96 0.78 16.64
N ALA A 22 -8.72 1.87 16.50
CA ALA A 22 -9.36 2.30 15.24
C ALA A 22 -8.51 1.90 14.04
N THR A 23 -8.99 0.93 13.26
CA THR A 23 -8.22 0.38 12.15
C THR A 23 -8.45 1.26 10.93
N VAL A 24 -7.58 1.15 9.92
CA VAL A 24 -7.66 2.01 8.73
C VAL A 24 -8.98 1.77 8.00
N GLU A 25 -9.47 0.53 8.06
CA GLU A 25 -10.72 0.11 7.44
C GLU A 25 -11.95 0.78 8.07
N ASP A 26 -11.88 1.30 9.31
CA ASP A 26 -12.97 2.08 9.91
C ASP A 26 -13.25 3.39 9.14
N TYR A 27 -12.29 3.87 8.34
CA TYR A 27 -12.41 5.08 7.53
C TYR A 27 -12.83 4.81 6.08
N TYR A 28 -13.08 3.54 5.73
CA TYR A 28 -13.55 3.16 4.40
C TYR A 28 -15.05 3.41 4.22
N TRP A 29 -15.52 3.33 2.98
CA TRP A 29 -16.95 3.26 2.69
C TRP A 29 -17.59 2.05 3.36
N GLU A 30 -18.89 2.15 3.64
CA GLU A 30 -19.70 1.05 4.21
C GLU A 30 -20.01 -0.01 3.13
N ASP A 31 -20.19 0.42 1.88
CA ASP A 31 -20.49 -0.44 0.73
C ASP A 31 -19.62 -0.07 -0.48
N GLY A 32 -19.43 -1.03 -1.39
CA GLY A 32 -18.78 -0.81 -2.69
C GLY A 32 -17.63 -1.77 -2.98
N LEU A 33 -17.32 -1.96 -4.27
CA LEU A 33 -16.32 -2.95 -4.72
C LEU A 33 -14.90 -2.64 -4.22
N ALA A 34 -14.51 -1.37 -4.20
CA ALA A 34 -13.17 -0.96 -3.77
C ALA A 34 -12.94 -1.22 -2.28
N GLN A 35 -13.94 -0.94 -1.43
CA GLN A 35 -13.82 -1.19 0.02
C GLN A 35 -13.84 -2.69 0.31
N ASP A 36 -14.72 -3.44 -0.37
CA ASP A 36 -14.83 -4.90 -0.21
C ASP A 36 -13.51 -5.61 -0.58
N MET A 37 -12.91 -5.23 -1.71
CA MET A 37 -11.58 -5.72 -2.07
C MET A 37 -10.50 -5.29 -1.07
N ALA A 38 -10.49 -4.02 -0.66
CA ALA A 38 -9.46 -3.51 0.27
C ALA A 38 -9.51 -4.16 1.66
N ARG A 39 -10.69 -4.62 2.10
CA ARG A 39 -10.85 -5.39 3.36
C ARG A 39 -10.59 -6.89 3.19
N SER A 40 -10.50 -7.38 1.96
CA SER A 40 -10.34 -8.81 1.70
C SER A 40 -8.98 -9.32 2.20
N PRO A 41 -8.97 -10.36 3.05
CA PRO A 41 -7.71 -10.98 3.46
C PRO A 41 -6.92 -11.52 2.28
N MET A 42 -7.60 -12.05 1.25
CA MET A 42 -6.93 -12.57 0.05
C MET A 42 -6.15 -11.47 -0.67
N PHE A 43 -6.74 -10.27 -0.79
CA PHE A 43 -6.08 -9.12 -1.39
C PHE A 43 -4.83 -8.70 -0.61
N HIS A 44 -4.91 -8.69 0.73
CA HIS A 44 -3.76 -8.40 1.58
C HIS A 44 -2.62 -9.41 1.39
N HIS A 45 -2.91 -10.72 1.42
CA HIS A 45 -1.89 -11.75 1.22
C HIS A 45 -1.29 -11.71 -0.19
N LEU A 46 -2.10 -11.42 -1.22
CA LEU A 46 -1.61 -11.29 -2.60
C LEU A 46 -0.66 -10.09 -2.73
N THR A 47 -1.01 -8.93 -2.16
CA THR A 47 -0.12 -7.78 -2.19
C THR A 47 1.18 -8.03 -1.43
N LEU A 48 1.13 -8.67 -0.25
CA LEU A 48 2.34 -9.08 0.46
C LEU A 48 3.22 -10.02 -0.37
N PHE A 49 2.61 -10.98 -1.05
CA PHE A 49 3.32 -11.89 -1.93
C PHE A 49 3.99 -11.14 -3.10
N MET A 50 3.27 -10.20 -3.73
CA MET A 50 3.82 -9.36 -4.79
C MET A 50 4.97 -8.47 -4.31
N ILE A 51 4.91 -7.94 -3.09
CA ILE A 51 6.02 -7.17 -2.46
C ILE A 51 7.27 -8.05 -2.33
N VAL A 52 7.12 -9.30 -1.87
CA VAL A 52 8.25 -10.22 -1.74
C VAL A 52 8.88 -10.52 -3.09
N ILE A 53 8.06 -10.82 -4.11
CA ILE A 53 8.58 -11.04 -5.46
C ILE A 53 9.27 -9.79 -6.00
N TYR A 54 8.67 -8.61 -5.81
CA TYR A 54 9.25 -7.36 -6.28
C TYR A 54 10.59 -7.06 -5.61
N ALA A 55 10.74 -7.34 -4.30
CA ALA A 55 12.02 -7.19 -3.61
C ALA A 55 13.09 -8.13 -4.17
N VAL A 56 12.74 -9.38 -4.52
CA VAL A 56 13.65 -10.31 -5.19
C VAL A 56 14.01 -9.80 -6.58
N TRP A 57 13.04 -9.26 -7.31
CA TRP A 57 13.25 -8.71 -8.64
C TRP A 57 14.22 -7.51 -8.61
N ILE A 58 14.04 -6.55 -7.70
CA ILE A 58 14.97 -5.42 -7.53
C ILE A 58 16.40 -5.91 -7.30
N ALA A 59 16.60 -6.99 -6.54
CA ALA A 59 17.93 -7.55 -6.33
C ALA A 59 18.53 -8.11 -7.64
N ILE A 60 17.73 -8.78 -8.47
CA ILE A 60 18.16 -9.30 -9.77
C ILE A 60 18.47 -8.16 -10.74
N ASP A 61 17.61 -7.14 -10.79
CA ASP A 61 17.78 -5.97 -11.66
C ASP A 61 19.04 -5.19 -11.28
N ALA A 62 19.27 -4.95 -9.98
CA ALA A 62 20.44 -4.23 -9.48
C ALA A 62 21.78 -4.87 -9.89
N ASP A 63 21.86 -6.20 -9.99
CA ASP A 63 23.08 -6.91 -10.40
C ASP A 63 23.17 -7.13 -11.92
N GLY A 64 22.02 -7.26 -12.60
CA GLY A 64 21.96 -7.69 -13.99
C GLY A 64 21.77 -6.55 -15.01
N ASN A 65 21.05 -5.50 -14.64
CA ASN A 65 20.68 -4.41 -15.53
C ASN A 65 21.74 -3.30 -15.50
N LYS A 66 22.30 -2.96 -16.67
CA LYS A 66 23.31 -1.91 -16.82
C LYS A 66 22.76 -0.62 -17.40
N ALA A 67 21.48 -0.59 -17.75
CA ALA A 67 20.86 0.59 -18.30
C ALA A 67 20.67 1.66 -17.22
N SER A 68 20.86 2.92 -17.62
CA SER A 68 20.67 4.06 -16.70
C SER A 68 19.21 4.47 -16.57
N VAL A 69 18.39 4.10 -17.56
CA VAL A 69 16.95 4.34 -17.61
C VAL A 69 16.26 3.10 -18.14
N LEU A 70 15.02 2.86 -17.71
CA LEU A 70 14.25 1.66 -18.08
C LEU A 70 14.08 1.50 -19.60
N LEU A 71 13.92 2.62 -20.33
CA LEU A 71 13.80 2.63 -21.80
C LEU A 71 15.00 2.01 -22.54
N GLU A 72 16.21 2.15 -21.97
CA GLU A 72 17.45 1.60 -22.54
C GLU A 72 17.71 0.16 -22.09
N ALA A 73 16.97 -0.33 -21.09
CA ALA A 73 17.12 -1.66 -20.56
C ALA A 73 16.65 -2.71 -21.58
N GLU A 74 17.21 -3.91 -21.51
CA GLU A 74 16.71 -5.01 -22.31
C GLU A 74 15.26 -5.35 -21.95
N ILE A 75 14.50 -5.88 -22.91
CA ILE A 75 13.07 -6.15 -22.74
C ILE A 75 12.76 -7.04 -21.54
N GLN A 76 13.68 -7.94 -21.17
CA GLN A 76 13.56 -8.80 -20.00
C GLN A 76 13.54 -8.03 -18.66
N TYR A 77 14.12 -6.82 -18.63
CA TYR A 77 14.06 -5.92 -17.48
C TYR A 77 12.88 -4.96 -17.55
N GLN A 78 12.46 -4.55 -18.75
CA GLN A 78 11.32 -3.66 -18.94
C GLN A 78 9.97 -4.31 -18.56
N ILE A 79 9.75 -5.56 -18.97
CA ILE A 79 8.44 -6.22 -18.78
C ILE A 79 8.07 -6.34 -17.30
N PRO A 80 8.94 -6.88 -16.42
CA PRO A 80 8.58 -7.06 -15.01
C PRO A 80 8.34 -5.72 -14.30
N GLU A 81 9.14 -4.68 -14.60
CA GLU A 81 8.94 -3.34 -14.03
C GLU A 81 7.56 -2.79 -14.36
N HIS A 82 7.13 -2.88 -15.63
CA HIS A 82 5.77 -2.47 -15.99
C HIS A 82 4.68 -3.29 -15.28
N ILE A 83 4.89 -4.60 -15.06
CA ILE A 83 3.94 -5.46 -14.34
C ILE A 83 3.83 -5.03 -12.87
N PHE A 84 4.96 -4.86 -12.17
CA PHE A 84 4.97 -4.47 -10.76
C PHE A 84 4.42 -3.06 -10.58
N CYS A 85 4.86 -2.10 -11.41
CA CYS A 85 4.34 -0.74 -11.40
C CYS A 85 2.82 -0.73 -11.60
N THR A 86 2.30 -1.47 -12.58
CA THR A 86 0.85 -1.57 -12.83
C THR A 86 0.11 -2.18 -11.65
N TYR A 87 0.64 -3.28 -11.09
CA TYR A 87 0.01 -3.96 -9.95
C TYR A 87 -0.09 -3.03 -8.73
N PHE A 88 1.03 -2.43 -8.30
CA PHE A 88 1.04 -1.54 -7.14
C PHE A 88 0.23 -0.26 -7.38
N PHE A 89 0.18 0.24 -8.61
CA PHE A 89 -0.68 1.37 -8.95
C PHE A 89 -2.17 1.03 -8.82
N ILE A 90 -2.61 -0.13 -9.33
CA ILE A 90 -4.00 -0.58 -9.20
C ILE A 90 -4.35 -0.83 -7.73
N GLU A 91 -3.46 -1.49 -7.00
CA GLU A 91 -3.59 -1.77 -5.58
C GLU A 91 -3.80 -0.48 -4.79
N TRP A 92 -2.92 0.50 -4.99
CA TRP A 92 -3.01 1.83 -4.41
C TRP A 92 -4.33 2.54 -4.79
N ILE A 93 -4.77 2.47 -6.05
CA ILE A 93 -6.07 3.02 -6.48
C ILE A 93 -7.22 2.38 -5.69
N ILE A 94 -7.23 1.06 -5.56
CA ILE A 94 -8.29 0.33 -4.84
C ILE A 94 -8.35 0.82 -3.39
N ARG A 95 -7.20 0.88 -2.69
CA ARG A 95 -7.14 1.40 -1.31
C ARG A 95 -7.55 2.86 -1.23
N PHE A 96 -7.08 3.71 -2.16
CA PHE A 96 -7.46 5.12 -2.20
C PHE A 96 -8.96 5.31 -2.38
N LEU A 97 -9.58 4.55 -3.28
CA LEU A 97 -11.02 4.59 -3.54
C LEU A 97 -11.83 4.06 -2.36
N ALA A 98 -11.30 3.09 -1.60
CA ALA A 98 -11.94 2.56 -0.40
C ALA A 98 -12.16 3.63 0.69
N PHE A 99 -11.27 4.62 0.83
CA PHE A 99 -11.45 5.70 1.83
C PHE A 99 -12.67 6.58 1.54
N LYS A 100 -13.54 6.74 2.55
CA LYS A 100 -14.72 7.63 2.49
C LYS A 100 -14.34 9.10 2.39
N THR A 101 -13.30 9.52 3.11
CA THR A 101 -12.75 10.88 3.02
C THR A 101 -11.24 10.81 2.80
N LYS A 102 -10.77 11.33 1.66
CA LYS A 102 -9.36 11.20 1.23
C LYS A 102 -8.35 11.84 2.18
N ARG A 103 -8.77 12.82 2.99
CA ARG A 103 -7.93 13.42 4.05
C ARG A 103 -7.51 12.40 5.10
N TRP A 104 -8.28 11.33 5.32
CA TRP A 104 -7.90 10.25 6.24
C TRP A 104 -6.79 9.37 5.65
N ALA A 105 -6.82 9.15 4.33
CA ALA A 105 -5.74 8.45 3.63
C ALA A 105 -4.38 9.14 3.85
N LEU A 106 -4.35 10.48 3.83
CA LEU A 106 -3.13 11.28 4.09
C LEU A 106 -2.68 11.28 5.56
N LYS A 107 -3.53 10.86 6.49
CA LYS A 107 -3.17 10.72 7.91
C LYS A 107 -2.68 9.31 8.24
N ASP A 108 -3.02 8.34 7.39
CA ASP A 108 -2.49 6.99 7.50
C ASP A 108 -1.04 6.95 7.00
N ARG A 109 -0.11 6.73 7.91
CA ARG A 109 1.33 6.69 7.61
C ARG A 109 1.69 5.58 6.64
N TRP A 110 0.99 4.44 6.70
CA TRP A 110 1.26 3.32 5.79
C TRP A 110 0.80 3.65 4.39
N PHE A 111 -0.39 4.21 4.24
CA PHE A 111 -0.89 4.67 2.94
C PHE A 111 -0.03 5.80 2.34
N VAL A 112 0.46 6.74 3.16
CA VAL A 112 1.37 7.79 2.69
C VAL A 112 2.70 7.21 2.21
N PHE A 113 3.27 6.25 2.94
CA PHE A 113 4.50 5.57 2.52
C PHE A 113 4.30 4.85 1.18
N ASP A 114 3.22 4.09 1.05
CA ASP A 114 2.84 3.40 -0.18
C ASP A 114 2.64 4.38 -1.36
N THR A 115 1.98 5.51 -1.10
CA THR A 115 1.78 6.58 -2.10
C THR A 115 3.10 7.11 -2.63
N ILE A 116 4.12 7.31 -1.77
CA ILE A 116 5.44 7.77 -2.20
C ILE A 116 6.11 6.71 -3.09
N LEU A 117 6.09 5.44 -2.68
CA LEU A 117 6.69 4.35 -3.46
C LEU A 117 6.05 4.20 -4.83
N VAL A 118 4.71 4.17 -4.89
CA VAL A 118 3.97 4.05 -6.14
C VAL A 118 4.21 5.27 -7.04
N SER A 119 4.27 6.47 -6.47
CA SER A 119 4.55 7.68 -7.24
C SER A 119 5.94 7.67 -7.86
N LEU A 120 6.96 7.20 -7.11
CA LEU A 120 8.33 7.04 -7.63
C LEU A 120 8.35 6.01 -8.77
N ASN A 121 7.72 4.86 -8.57
CA ASN A 121 7.64 3.79 -9.58
C ASN A 121 6.94 4.27 -10.87
N VAL A 122 5.82 4.96 -10.76
CA VAL A 122 5.10 5.53 -11.92
C VAL A 122 5.93 6.61 -12.61
N ALA A 123 6.62 7.46 -11.83
CA ALA A 123 7.48 8.49 -12.40
C ALA A 123 8.61 7.87 -13.22
N GLU A 124 9.32 6.90 -12.64
CA GLU A 124 10.42 6.19 -13.28
C GLU A 124 9.95 5.37 -14.50
N THR A 125 8.86 4.63 -14.38
CA THR A 125 8.44 3.65 -15.38
C THR A 125 7.59 4.25 -16.50
N TRP A 126 6.64 5.13 -16.18
CA TRP A 126 5.71 5.69 -17.18
C TRP A 126 6.04 7.13 -17.55
N ILE A 127 6.34 8.00 -16.58
CA ILE A 127 6.57 9.42 -16.88
C ILE A 127 7.88 9.60 -17.63
N LEU A 128 8.99 9.00 -17.18
CA LEU A 128 10.26 9.07 -17.91
C LEU A 128 10.13 8.46 -19.32
N THR A 129 9.39 7.35 -19.44
CA THR A 129 9.09 6.74 -20.74
C THR A 129 8.39 7.72 -21.67
N ILE A 130 7.37 8.44 -21.20
CA ILE A 130 6.63 9.42 -22.01
C ILE A 130 7.49 10.65 -22.34
N VAL A 131 8.37 11.08 -21.43
CA VAL A 131 9.19 12.29 -21.61
C VAL A 131 10.40 12.04 -22.53
N LEU A 132 10.97 10.84 -22.51
CA LEU A 132 12.18 10.47 -23.25
C LEU A 132 11.90 9.70 -24.56
N ALA A 133 10.66 9.25 -24.79
CA ALA A 133 10.21 8.67 -26.05
C ALA A 133 10.01 9.73 -27.15
#